data_AF-A0A564TGH0-F1
#
_entry.id   AF-A0A564TGH0-F1
#
_cell.length_a   1.000
_cell.length_b   1.000
_cell.length_c   1.000
_cell.angle_alpha   90.00
_cell.angle_beta   90.00
_cell.angle_gamma   90.00
#
_symmetry.space_group_name_H-M   'P 1'
#
loop_
_entity.id
_entity.type
_entity.pdbx_description
1 polymer ?
#
loop_
_entity_poly.entity_id
_entity_poly.type
_entity_poly.pdbx_seq_one_letter_code
_entity_poly.pdbx_strand_id
1 'polypeptide(L)'
;MVYEARQLVETAQGAKGIAELMKAMLPGTDIVYAKARNVSDFRKEYKMLKSRLVNDYHHAQDAYLNIVVGNVYFTKFTRNPMNFIKKEARRDGRNYDYNLYKMYSKDIIRNGEKAWIATSEQGPGTIRLVKETMGKNTPIITRQTFEQRGELFNLQPVGKYSAKKDNYVPLKINDEKMQDVSKYGGYTSLNPSYFIFIEHGLEKKRKKCFEVIHSYYAAQIKTEKDLIDFLLQKGYKNPRVINARIKKNALIKYNGYFLYIIGMDARKNIEFSNATAMCLKNKYIQYVCKLEKMNKAILLSEKQKTNLHWDEKITCKSNLELYRELTEKHLHSIYQRHPRSIGKCLADGEEAFKLLDIEEQVKIICDIVQYTSFQRGVFSLKVLGGPKEVGRIRISGNMTEAKECKLVNYSITGMYKTEMDLLKNKREG
;
A
#
# COMPACT_ATOMS: atom_id res chain seq x y z
N MET A 1 -29.17 28.86 -4.98
CA MET A 1 -27.93 29.32 -5.66
C MET A 1 -26.64 29.23 -4.83
N VAL A 2 -26.50 29.78 -3.62
CA VAL A 2 -25.21 29.75 -2.87
C VAL A 2 -24.78 28.32 -2.44
N TYR A 3 -25.74 27.44 -2.12
CA TYR A 3 -25.46 26.04 -1.76
C TYR A 3 -25.05 25.17 -2.96
N GLU A 4 -25.58 25.43 -4.15
CA GLU A 4 -25.25 24.68 -5.39
C GLU A 4 -23.87 25.07 -5.93
N ALA A 5 -23.49 26.35 -5.83
CA ALA A 5 -22.14 26.80 -6.20
C ALA A 5 -21.06 26.15 -5.32
N ARG A 6 -21.31 25.98 -4.01
CA ARG A 6 -20.42 25.23 -3.11
C ARG A 6 -20.37 23.74 -3.44
N GLN A 7 -21.38 23.17 -4.10
CA GLN A 7 -21.35 21.78 -4.56
C GLN A 7 -20.41 21.59 -5.76
N LEU A 8 -20.17 22.64 -6.55
CA LEU A 8 -19.38 22.59 -7.79
C LEU A 8 -17.95 23.12 -7.64
N VAL A 9 -17.69 23.99 -6.65
CA VAL A 9 -16.40 24.69 -6.48
C VAL A 9 -15.61 24.14 -5.28
N GLU A 10 -14.29 24.01 -5.41
CA GLU A 10 -13.37 23.65 -4.32
C GLU A 10 -13.13 24.86 -3.41
N THR A 11 -13.31 24.67 -2.10
CA THR A 11 -13.25 25.77 -1.11
C THR A 11 -12.13 25.61 -0.09
N ALA A 12 -11.39 24.50 -0.09
CA ALA A 12 -10.29 24.28 0.84
C ALA A 12 -9.09 25.20 0.54
N GLN A 13 -8.65 25.98 1.54
CA GLN A 13 -7.53 26.93 1.39
C GLN A 13 -6.21 26.24 1.00
N GLY A 14 -5.93 25.06 1.54
CA GLY A 14 -4.74 24.28 1.15
C GLY A 14 -4.75 23.86 -0.33
N ALA A 15 -5.92 23.53 -0.89
CA ALA A 15 -6.04 23.20 -2.30
C ALA A 15 -5.81 24.40 -3.21
N LYS A 16 -6.27 25.60 -2.79
CA LYS A 16 -6.00 26.85 -3.51
C LYS A 16 -4.51 27.20 -3.52
N GLY A 17 -3.84 27.08 -2.38
CA GLY A 17 -2.39 27.32 -2.31
C GLY A 17 -1.58 26.39 -3.22
N ILE A 18 -1.94 25.09 -3.28
CA ILE A 18 -1.31 24.14 -4.22
C ILE A 18 -1.58 24.55 -5.67
N ALA A 19 -2.80 24.96 -6.00
CA ALA A 19 -3.15 25.37 -7.35
C ALA A 19 -2.43 26.64 -7.79
N GLU A 20 -2.28 27.62 -6.90
CA GLU A 20 -1.48 28.83 -7.15
C GLU A 20 -0.01 28.47 -7.38
N LEU A 21 0.57 27.60 -6.55
CA LEU A 21 1.93 27.11 -6.74
C LEU A 21 2.09 26.39 -8.09
N MET A 22 1.17 25.48 -8.44
CA MET A 22 1.19 24.77 -9.72
C MET A 22 1.07 25.74 -10.90
N LYS A 23 0.22 26.75 -10.80
CA LYS A 23 0.05 27.77 -11.85
C LYS A 23 1.30 28.64 -12.02
N ALA A 24 2.01 28.93 -10.92
CA ALA A 24 3.28 29.63 -10.96
C ALA A 24 4.40 28.77 -11.57
N MET A 25 4.42 27.46 -11.27
CA MET A 25 5.41 26.51 -11.80
C MET A 25 5.15 26.10 -13.26
N LEU A 26 3.89 26.13 -13.71
CA LEU A 26 3.47 25.70 -15.05
C LEU A 26 2.61 26.79 -15.74
N PRO A 27 3.22 27.91 -16.18
CA PRO A 27 2.51 28.97 -16.86
C PRO A 27 1.77 28.48 -18.10
N GLY A 28 0.58 29.02 -18.37
CA GLY A 28 -0.23 28.64 -19.54
C GLY A 28 -1.01 27.33 -19.40
N THR A 29 -0.98 26.69 -18.22
CA THR A 29 -1.77 25.48 -17.93
C THR A 29 -3.07 25.80 -17.22
N ASP A 30 -4.17 25.17 -17.64
CA ASP A 30 -5.46 25.22 -16.92
C ASP A 30 -5.45 24.24 -15.74
N ILE A 31 -5.66 24.75 -14.53
CA ILE A 31 -5.85 23.94 -13.32
C ILE A 31 -7.33 23.60 -13.18
N VAL A 32 -7.70 22.36 -13.46
CA VAL A 32 -9.08 21.87 -13.37
C VAL A 32 -9.32 21.19 -12.03
N TYR A 33 -10.30 21.69 -11.27
CA TYR A 33 -10.72 21.08 -10.00
C TYR A 33 -11.76 19.97 -10.24
N ALA A 34 -11.52 18.80 -9.66
CA ALA A 34 -12.48 17.70 -9.63
C ALA A 34 -12.91 17.42 -8.19
N LYS A 35 -14.16 17.73 -7.86
CA LYS A 35 -14.68 17.52 -6.50
C LYS A 35 -14.89 16.03 -6.21
N ALA A 36 -14.43 15.58 -5.06
CA ALA A 36 -14.51 14.17 -4.64
C ALA A 36 -15.92 13.58 -4.69
N ARG A 37 -16.96 14.39 -4.41
CA ARG A 37 -18.36 13.95 -4.47
C ARG A 37 -18.78 13.54 -5.89
N ASN A 38 -18.42 14.32 -6.90
CA ASN A 38 -18.77 14.04 -8.30
C ASN A 38 -18.15 12.73 -8.78
N VAL A 39 -16.91 12.47 -8.37
CA VAL A 39 -16.19 11.23 -8.69
C VAL A 39 -16.77 10.03 -7.95
N SER A 40 -17.17 10.22 -6.69
CA SER A 40 -17.88 9.21 -5.90
C SER A 40 -19.22 8.84 -6.54
N ASP A 41 -20.00 9.83 -6.97
CA ASP A 41 -21.31 9.61 -7.58
C ASP A 41 -21.18 8.93 -8.95
N PHE A 42 -20.19 9.34 -9.76
CA PHE A 42 -19.84 8.64 -11.01
C PHE A 42 -19.48 7.16 -10.79
N ARG A 43 -18.68 6.84 -9.75
CA ARG A 43 -18.36 5.45 -9.41
C ARG A 43 -19.61 4.63 -9.06
N LYS A 44 -20.57 5.21 -8.32
CA LYS A 44 -21.82 4.55 -7.95
C LYS A 44 -22.69 4.28 -9.17
N GLU A 45 -22.89 5.30 -10.00
CA GLU A 45 -23.67 5.23 -11.24
C GLU A 45 -23.20 4.08 -12.14
N TYR A 46 -21.88 3.96 -12.32
CA TYR A 46 -21.29 2.97 -13.23
C TYR A 46 -20.77 1.69 -12.56
N LYS A 47 -21.09 1.46 -11.27
CA LYS A 47 -20.72 0.26 -10.50
C LYS A 47 -19.20 -0.02 -10.50
N MET A 48 -18.40 1.03 -10.38
CA MET A 48 -16.93 0.97 -10.27
C MET A 48 -16.50 1.23 -8.83
N LEU A 49 -16.99 0.38 -7.91
CA LEU A 49 -16.68 0.49 -6.49
C LEU A 49 -15.20 0.20 -6.23
N LYS A 50 -14.68 0.77 -5.14
CA LYS A 50 -13.31 0.55 -4.68
C LYS A 50 -13.32 -0.10 -3.30
N SER A 51 -12.45 -1.07 -3.12
CA SER A 51 -12.10 -1.66 -1.82
C SER A 51 -10.68 -1.23 -1.48
N ARG A 52 -10.51 -0.62 -0.30
CA ARG A 52 -9.16 -0.30 0.23
C ARG A 52 -8.47 -1.54 0.80
N LEU A 53 -9.24 -2.60 1.07
CA LEU A 53 -8.74 -3.87 1.57
C LEU A 53 -8.02 -4.66 0.48
N VAL A 54 -8.57 -4.68 -0.75
CA VAL A 54 -8.03 -5.48 -1.86
C VAL A 54 -6.66 -4.96 -2.32
N ASN A 55 -6.55 -3.67 -2.64
CA ASN A 55 -5.30 -3.06 -3.11
C ASN A 55 -5.30 -1.53 -3.08
N ASP A 56 -4.11 -0.96 -3.29
CA ASP A 56 -3.88 0.49 -3.38
C ASP A 56 -4.12 1.06 -4.79
N TYR A 57 -4.56 0.26 -5.77
CA TYR A 57 -4.78 0.73 -7.15
C TYR A 57 -5.90 1.77 -7.24
N HIS A 58 -6.78 1.79 -6.24
CA HIS A 58 -7.85 2.75 -6.14
C HIS A 58 -7.36 4.22 -6.15
N HIS A 59 -6.12 4.49 -5.72
CA HIS A 59 -5.53 5.83 -5.83
C HIS A 59 -5.29 6.27 -7.28
N ALA A 60 -4.70 5.39 -8.10
CA ALA A 60 -4.48 5.65 -9.52
C ALA A 60 -5.81 5.74 -10.28
N GLN A 61 -6.76 4.87 -9.94
CA GLN A 61 -8.11 4.91 -10.49
C GLN A 61 -8.86 6.21 -10.13
N ASP A 62 -8.76 6.67 -8.88
CA ASP A 62 -9.36 7.94 -8.45
C ASP A 62 -8.72 9.12 -9.21
N ALA A 63 -7.40 9.13 -9.41
CA ALA A 63 -6.72 10.16 -10.21
C ALA A 63 -7.19 10.16 -11.68
N TYR A 64 -7.33 8.98 -12.29
CA TYR A 64 -7.88 8.86 -13.64
C TYR A 64 -9.33 9.38 -13.72
N LEU A 65 -10.19 8.99 -12.77
CA LEU A 65 -11.57 9.47 -12.75
C LEU A 65 -11.67 10.97 -12.45
N ASN A 66 -10.75 11.54 -11.67
CA ASN A 66 -10.67 13.00 -11.49
C ASN A 66 -10.42 13.70 -12.84
N ILE A 67 -9.62 13.14 -13.73
CA ILE A 67 -9.41 13.69 -15.09
C ILE A 67 -10.69 13.57 -15.91
N VAL A 68 -11.32 12.39 -15.95
CA VAL A 68 -12.55 12.14 -16.73
C VAL A 68 -13.68 13.07 -16.28
N VAL A 69 -13.99 13.06 -14.98
CA VAL A 69 -15.06 13.86 -14.40
C VAL A 69 -14.68 15.35 -14.46
N GLY A 70 -13.44 15.70 -14.14
CA GLY A 70 -12.95 17.08 -14.20
C GLY A 70 -13.11 17.70 -15.59
N ASN A 71 -12.70 16.99 -16.65
CA ASN A 71 -12.82 17.46 -18.03
C ASN A 71 -14.28 17.63 -18.46
N VAL A 72 -15.16 16.74 -18.02
CA VAL A 72 -16.61 16.86 -18.25
C VAL A 72 -17.17 18.14 -17.65
N TYR A 73 -16.90 18.38 -16.36
CA TYR A 73 -17.38 19.59 -15.68
C TYR A 73 -16.73 20.84 -16.27
N PHE A 74 -15.43 20.80 -16.58
CA PHE A 74 -14.70 21.92 -17.17
C PHE A 74 -15.29 22.37 -18.53
N THR A 75 -15.51 21.40 -19.41
CA THR A 75 -16.06 21.63 -20.75
C THR A 75 -17.49 22.16 -20.68
N LYS A 76 -18.31 21.58 -19.79
CA LYS A 76 -19.71 21.97 -19.63
C LYS A 76 -19.85 23.37 -19.01
N PHE A 77 -19.15 23.66 -17.91
CA PHE A 77 -19.44 24.83 -17.07
C PHE A 77 -18.38 25.94 -17.12
N THR A 78 -17.09 25.64 -17.27
CA THR A 78 -16.05 26.53 -16.72
C THR A 78 -15.19 27.28 -17.73
N ARG A 79 -15.30 27.03 -19.05
CA ARG A 79 -14.51 27.79 -20.04
C ARG A 79 -15.01 29.22 -20.29
N ASN A 80 -16.27 29.54 -19.92
CA ASN A 80 -16.77 30.91 -19.78
C ASN A 80 -18.05 30.92 -18.90
N PRO A 81 -17.93 31.21 -17.58
CA PRO A 81 -19.06 31.23 -16.65
C PRO A 81 -20.15 32.25 -17.01
N MET A 82 -19.77 33.38 -17.62
CA MET A 82 -20.71 34.44 -18.02
C MET A 82 -21.59 34.03 -19.20
N ASN A 83 -21.09 33.16 -20.09
CA ASN A 83 -21.90 32.63 -21.20
C ASN A 83 -22.92 31.58 -20.72
N PHE A 84 -22.61 30.84 -19.65
CA PHE A 84 -23.55 29.92 -19.01
C PHE A 84 -24.74 30.70 -18.42
N ILE A 85 -24.45 31.74 -17.64
CA ILE A 85 -25.47 32.62 -17.05
C ILE A 85 -26.27 33.35 -18.13
N LYS A 86 -25.62 33.87 -19.19
CA LYS A 86 -26.31 34.64 -20.23
C LYS A 86 -27.13 33.81 -21.22
N LYS A 87 -26.69 32.59 -21.58
CA LYS A 87 -27.38 31.74 -22.59
C LYS A 87 -28.37 30.74 -22.00
N GLU A 88 -28.16 30.27 -20.76
CA GLU A 88 -29.02 29.22 -20.17
C GLU A 88 -30.01 29.76 -19.13
N ALA A 89 -29.68 30.80 -18.35
CA ALA A 89 -30.60 31.35 -17.34
C ALA A 89 -31.70 32.26 -17.92
N ARG A 90 -31.66 32.57 -19.22
CA ARG A 90 -32.64 33.46 -19.91
C ARG A 90 -33.50 32.76 -20.96
N ARG A 91 -33.42 31.43 -21.12
CA ARG A 91 -34.30 30.70 -22.05
C ARG A 91 -35.65 30.43 -21.38
N ASP A 92 -36.56 31.36 -21.56
CA ASP A 92 -38.02 31.26 -21.54
C ASP A 92 -38.62 30.05 -20.82
N GLY A 93 -38.98 30.24 -19.54
CA GLY A 93 -40.10 29.57 -18.87
C GLY A 93 -40.10 28.03 -18.79
N ARG A 94 -39.09 27.34 -19.34
CA ARG A 94 -38.94 25.89 -19.27
C ARG A 94 -37.75 25.60 -18.38
N ASN A 95 -38.01 24.99 -17.22
CA ASN A 95 -36.99 24.44 -16.33
C ASN A 95 -36.04 23.53 -17.12
N TYR A 96 -34.92 24.09 -17.58
CA TYR A 96 -33.92 23.31 -18.31
C TYR A 96 -33.06 22.54 -17.31
N ASP A 97 -32.84 21.27 -17.67
CA ASP A 97 -32.49 20.13 -16.83
C ASP A 97 -31.09 20.28 -16.20
N TYR A 98 -30.98 21.05 -15.11
CA TYR A 98 -29.81 21.14 -14.22
C TYR A 98 -29.61 19.85 -13.41
N ASN A 99 -30.15 18.73 -13.89
CA ASN A 99 -30.05 17.47 -13.21
C ASN A 99 -28.65 16.91 -13.41
N LEU A 100 -27.76 17.20 -12.46
CA LEU A 100 -26.41 16.63 -12.40
C LEU A 100 -26.45 15.09 -12.40
N TYR A 101 -27.56 14.46 -11.97
CA TYR A 101 -27.75 13.02 -12.06
C TYR A 101 -27.96 12.51 -13.49
N LYS A 102 -28.27 13.38 -14.46
CA LYS A 102 -28.38 13.06 -15.90
C LYS A 102 -27.21 13.64 -16.70
N MET A 103 -26.11 14.04 -16.06
CA MET A 103 -25.00 14.69 -16.76
C MET A 103 -24.37 13.80 -17.83
N TYR A 104 -24.28 12.50 -17.58
CA TYR A 104 -23.62 11.54 -18.47
C TYR A 104 -24.57 10.85 -19.47
N SER A 105 -25.86 11.22 -19.48
CA SER A 105 -26.84 10.69 -20.45
C SER A 105 -26.89 11.48 -21.76
N LYS A 106 -26.09 12.56 -21.88
CA LYS A 106 -25.99 13.37 -23.10
C LYS A 106 -24.53 13.61 -23.45
N ASP A 107 -24.28 13.84 -24.74
CA ASP A 107 -22.97 14.24 -25.23
C ASP A 107 -22.56 15.61 -24.68
N ILE A 108 -21.30 15.75 -24.33
CA ILE A 108 -20.71 16.99 -23.81
C ILE A 108 -19.60 17.39 -24.77
N ILE A 109 -19.97 18.25 -25.71
CA ILE A 109 -19.11 18.75 -26.78
C ILE A 109 -19.19 20.27 -26.76
N ARG A 110 -18.05 20.95 -26.75
CA ARG A 110 -17.99 22.42 -26.80
C ARG A 110 -16.77 22.89 -27.59
N ASN A 111 -16.98 23.81 -28.53
CA ASN A 111 -15.91 24.37 -29.37
C ASN A 111 -15.05 23.29 -30.06
N GLY A 112 -15.66 22.19 -30.49
CA GLY A 112 -14.96 21.05 -31.10
C GLY A 112 -14.33 20.06 -30.11
N GLU A 113 -14.21 20.40 -28.82
CA GLU A 113 -13.72 19.49 -27.80
C GLU A 113 -14.82 18.54 -27.32
N LYS A 114 -14.57 17.23 -27.43
CA LYS A 114 -15.47 16.16 -26.98
C LYS A 114 -15.02 15.65 -25.62
N ALA A 115 -15.69 16.06 -24.55
CA ALA A 115 -15.37 15.61 -23.20
C ALA A 115 -16.09 14.32 -22.81
N TRP A 116 -17.28 14.08 -23.34
CA TRP A 116 -18.07 12.87 -23.09
C TRP A 116 -19.01 12.57 -24.25
N ILE A 117 -19.09 11.30 -24.65
CA ILE A 117 -20.10 10.76 -25.54
C ILE A 117 -20.96 9.79 -24.74
N ALA A 118 -22.25 10.04 -24.69
CA ALA A 118 -23.19 9.24 -23.95
C ALA A 118 -23.44 7.88 -24.63
N THR A 119 -23.94 6.93 -23.83
CA THR A 119 -24.43 5.67 -24.37
C THR A 119 -25.64 5.94 -25.27
N SER A 120 -25.63 5.37 -26.46
CA SER A 120 -26.73 5.44 -27.43
C SER A 120 -26.92 4.09 -28.13
N GLU A 121 -27.85 4.01 -29.06
CA GLU A 121 -28.04 2.83 -29.93
C GLU A 121 -26.79 2.50 -30.74
N GLN A 122 -25.95 3.51 -31.03
CA GLN A 122 -24.69 3.35 -31.75
C GLN A 122 -23.58 2.72 -30.90
N GLY A 123 -23.78 2.63 -29.58
CA GLY A 123 -22.89 1.91 -28.67
C GLY A 123 -22.68 2.58 -27.31
N PRO A 124 -21.76 2.03 -26.50
CA PRO A 124 -21.54 2.44 -25.12
C PRO A 124 -20.85 3.81 -24.95
N GLY A 125 -20.51 4.53 -26.02
CA GLY A 125 -19.84 5.83 -25.91
C GLY A 125 -18.54 5.81 -25.10
N THR A 126 -18.24 6.91 -24.39
CA THR A 126 -17.00 7.11 -23.63
C THR A 126 -16.88 6.17 -22.42
N ILE A 127 -18.00 5.74 -21.82
CA ILE A 127 -17.96 4.88 -20.63
C ILE A 127 -17.27 3.53 -20.88
N ARG A 128 -17.26 3.03 -22.13
CA ARG A 128 -16.50 1.82 -22.50
C ARG A 128 -15.01 1.98 -22.19
N LEU A 129 -14.38 3.05 -22.71
CA LEU A 129 -12.96 3.34 -22.50
C LEU A 129 -12.64 3.52 -21.00
N VAL A 130 -13.54 4.18 -20.27
CA VAL A 130 -13.39 4.37 -18.83
C VAL A 130 -13.39 3.03 -18.10
N LYS A 131 -14.35 2.13 -18.41
CA LYS A 131 -14.41 0.79 -17.80
C LYS A 131 -13.21 -0.08 -18.18
N GLU A 132 -12.79 -0.04 -19.44
CA GLU A 132 -11.60 -0.74 -19.91
C GLU A 132 -10.34 -0.26 -19.18
N THR A 133 -10.17 1.05 -19.01
CA THR A 133 -9.03 1.63 -18.28
C THR A 133 -9.07 1.29 -16.79
N MET A 134 -10.24 1.41 -16.16
CA MET A 134 -10.46 1.08 -14.75
C MET A 134 -10.25 -0.42 -14.44
N GLY A 135 -10.47 -1.29 -15.43
CA GLY A 135 -10.26 -2.73 -15.33
C GLY A 135 -8.80 -3.19 -15.49
N LYS A 136 -7.87 -2.28 -15.79
CA LYS A 136 -6.45 -2.62 -15.93
C LYS A 136 -5.82 -2.88 -14.55
N ASN A 137 -5.04 -3.95 -14.46
CA ASN A 137 -4.24 -4.30 -13.27
C ASN A 137 -2.77 -3.82 -13.37
N THR A 138 -2.53 -2.83 -14.22
CA THR A 138 -1.22 -2.23 -14.50
C THR A 138 -0.88 -0.91 -13.78
N PRO A 139 -1.67 -0.37 -12.82
CA PRO A 139 -1.20 0.76 -12.03
C PRO A 139 0.17 0.51 -11.40
N ILE A 140 1.10 1.44 -11.59
CA ILE A 140 2.43 1.39 -10.98
C ILE A 140 2.35 2.02 -9.60
N ILE A 141 2.56 1.21 -8.56
CA ILE A 141 2.57 1.67 -7.17
C ILE A 141 4.01 1.73 -6.69
N THR A 142 4.49 2.93 -6.41
CA THR A 142 5.78 3.17 -5.77
C THR A 142 5.55 3.54 -4.30
N ARG A 143 6.48 3.11 -3.44
CA ARG A 143 6.51 3.52 -2.03
C ARG A 143 7.74 4.37 -1.81
N GLN A 144 7.56 5.51 -1.14
CA GLN A 144 8.68 6.35 -0.78
C GLN A 144 9.61 5.59 0.16
N THR A 145 10.87 5.43 -0.27
CA THR A 145 11.92 4.88 0.56
C THR A 145 12.50 5.97 1.45
N PHE A 146 12.78 5.66 2.71
CA PHE A 146 13.30 6.66 3.64
C PHE A 146 14.25 6.03 4.65
N GLU A 147 15.02 6.90 5.30
CA GLU A 147 15.79 6.56 6.49
C GLU A 147 15.02 7.04 7.70
N GLN A 148 14.85 6.19 8.70
CA GLN A 148 14.25 6.66 9.94
C GLN A 148 15.16 7.72 10.56
N ARG A 149 14.57 8.88 10.83
CA ARG A 149 15.18 9.99 11.58
C ARG A 149 14.26 10.31 12.78
N GLY A 150 14.79 11.07 13.73
CA GLY A 150 14.08 11.44 14.96
C GLY A 150 14.49 10.56 16.13
N GLU A 151 13.51 9.98 16.83
CA GLU A 151 13.72 9.18 18.05
C GLU A 151 14.77 8.08 17.85
N LEU A 152 15.77 8.05 18.73
CA LEU A 152 16.90 7.11 18.65
C LEU A 152 16.57 5.75 19.27
N PHE A 153 15.90 5.78 20.42
CA PHE A 153 15.56 4.64 21.27
C PHE A 153 14.43 5.06 22.22
N ASN A 154 13.81 4.09 22.90
CA ASN A 154 12.84 4.38 23.96
C ASN A 154 13.50 5.18 25.08
N LEU A 155 12.93 6.33 25.44
CA LEU A 155 13.44 7.24 26.47
C LEU A 155 13.52 6.59 27.86
N GLN A 156 12.67 5.59 28.14
CA GLN A 156 12.74 4.86 29.40
C GLN A 156 13.81 3.75 29.32
N PRO A 157 14.93 3.87 30.05
CA PRO A 157 15.94 2.82 30.07
C PRO A 157 15.42 1.59 30.82
N VAL A 158 15.99 0.43 30.51
CA VAL A 158 15.74 -0.79 31.27
C VAL A 158 16.89 -1.05 32.23
N GLY A 159 16.59 -1.71 33.36
CA GLY A 159 17.59 -2.15 34.31
C GLY A 159 18.44 -3.31 33.79
N LYS A 160 19.54 -3.57 34.51
CA LYS A 160 20.57 -4.57 34.18
C LYS A 160 20.05 -5.99 33.86
N TYR A 161 18.97 -6.42 34.53
CA TYR A 161 18.39 -7.75 34.34
C TYR A 161 17.64 -7.93 33.00
N SER A 162 17.30 -6.81 32.33
CA SER A 162 16.63 -6.82 31.03
C SER A 162 17.57 -6.43 29.88
N ALA A 163 18.68 -5.76 30.18
CA ALA A 163 19.62 -5.29 29.18
C ALA A 163 20.49 -6.43 28.62
N LYS A 164 20.75 -6.38 27.30
CA LYS A 164 21.62 -7.32 26.59
C LYS A 164 22.69 -6.55 25.83
N LYS A 165 23.93 -7.04 25.86
CA LYS A 165 25.11 -6.34 25.31
C LYS A 165 24.96 -5.96 23.83
N ASP A 166 24.30 -6.79 23.03
CA ASP A 166 24.28 -6.62 21.56
C ASP A 166 23.24 -5.62 21.03
N ASN A 167 22.22 -5.27 21.84
CA ASN A 167 21.01 -4.57 21.39
C ASN A 167 20.63 -3.33 22.21
N TYR A 168 21.46 -2.94 23.18
CA TYR A 168 21.16 -1.86 24.11
C TYR A 168 22.25 -0.81 24.07
N VAL A 169 21.86 0.46 24.18
CA VAL A 169 22.79 1.59 24.25
C VAL A 169 23.03 1.95 25.72
N PRO A 170 24.28 2.13 26.16
CA PRO A 170 24.58 2.46 27.56
C PRO A 170 24.02 3.82 27.97
N LEU A 171 23.79 3.98 29.28
CA LEU A 171 23.27 5.22 29.85
C LEU A 171 24.25 6.39 29.69
N LYS A 172 25.56 6.12 29.75
CA LYS A 172 26.62 7.10 29.52
C LYS A 172 27.72 6.48 28.68
N ILE A 173 28.10 7.17 27.61
CA ILE A 173 29.13 6.72 26.66
C ILE A 173 30.52 7.12 27.13
N ASN A 174 30.68 8.29 27.77
CA ASN A 174 31.99 8.79 28.17
C ASN A 174 32.47 8.25 29.52
N ASP A 175 31.67 7.43 30.20
CA ASP A 175 32.02 6.79 31.47
C ASP A 175 32.20 5.29 31.21
N GLU A 176 33.46 4.84 31.21
CA GLU A 176 33.83 3.44 30.92
C GLU A 176 33.11 2.43 31.83
N LYS A 177 32.80 2.79 33.09
CA LYS A 177 32.06 1.91 33.99
C LYS A 177 30.61 1.78 33.54
N MET A 178 29.98 2.90 33.21
CA MET A 178 28.57 2.93 32.81
C MET A 178 28.29 2.44 31.37
N GLN A 179 29.34 2.16 30.59
CA GLN A 179 29.20 1.49 29.29
C GLN A 179 28.73 0.03 29.40
N ASP A 180 28.95 -0.62 30.56
CA ASP A 180 28.52 -2.00 30.76
C ASP A 180 27.01 -2.09 31.03
N VAL A 181 26.24 -2.28 29.95
CA VAL A 181 24.78 -2.40 30.01
C VAL A 181 24.31 -3.59 30.86
N SER A 182 25.16 -4.62 31.03
CA SER A 182 24.83 -5.79 31.85
C SER A 182 24.92 -5.50 33.36
N LYS A 183 25.56 -4.40 33.75
CA LYS A 183 25.65 -3.92 35.14
C LYS A 183 24.72 -2.76 35.41
N TYR A 184 24.61 -1.82 34.48
CA TYR A 184 23.93 -0.53 34.69
C TYR A 184 22.63 -0.38 33.92
N GLY A 185 22.28 -1.35 33.06
CA GLY A 185 21.13 -1.21 32.18
C GLY A 185 21.44 -0.34 30.96
N GLY A 186 20.40 -0.02 30.20
CA GLY A 186 20.56 0.78 28.98
C GLY A 186 19.26 1.07 28.26
N TYR A 187 19.37 1.87 27.22
CA TYR A 187 18.26 2.20 26.33
C TYR A 187 17.99 1.05 25.36
N THR A 188 16.70 0.83 25.10
CA THR A 188 16.18 -0.28 24.28
C THR A 188 15.42 0.24 23.06
N SER A 189 14.89 -0.68 22.25
CA SER A 189 14.05 -0.36 21.08
C SER A 189 14.75 0.59 20.12
N LEU A 190 16.01 0.28 19.79
CA LEU A 190 16.77 1.06 18.83
C LEU A 190 16.00 1.11 17.51
N ASN A 191 15.76 2.33 17.03
CA ASN A 191 15.00 2.51 15.80
C ASN A 191 15.88 2.16 14.59
N PRO A 192 15.46 1.23 13.71
CA PRO A 192 16.23 0.93 12.52
C PRO A 192 16.20 2.13 11.59
N SER A 193 17.36 2.62 11.13
CA SER A 193 17.46 3.75 10.20
C SER A 193 17.45 3.26 8.76
N TYR A 194 18.39 2.38 8.42
CA TYR A 194 18.50 1.70 7.14
C TYR A 194 19.14 0.32 7.32
N PHE A 195 19.13 -0.48 6.26
CA PHE A 195 19.74 -1.80 6.20
C PHE A 195 20.98 -1.76 5.31
N ILE A 196 21.86 -2.71 5.52
CA ILE A 196 22.99 -2.99 4.64
C ILE A 196 22.94 -4.44 4.21
N PHE A 197 23.60 -4.75 3.11
CA PHE A 197 23.80 -6.12 2.67
C PHE A 197 25.30 -6.40 2.61
N ILE A 198 25.73 -7.42 3.34
CA ILE A 198 27.15 -7.72 3.53
C ILE A 198 27.43 -9.18 3.21
N GLU A 199 28.70 -9.44 2.95
CA GLU A 199 29.27 -10.77 2.94
C GLU A 199 30.32 -10.89 4.05
N HIS A 200 30.32 -11.97 4.82
CA HIS A 200 31.27 -12.17 5.90
C HIS A 200 31.61 -13.66 6.10
N GLY A 201 32.63 -13.95 6.89
CA GLY A 201 33.10 -15.31 7.19
C GLY A 201 34.52 -15.57 6.66
N LEU A 202 34.98 -16.80 6.86
CA LEU A 202 36.27 -17.27 6.35
C LEU A 202 36.27 -17.20 4.81
N GLU A 203 37.43 -17.00 4.19
CA GLU A 203 37.54 -16.87 2.72
C GLU A 203 36.89 -18.04 1.96
N LYS A 204 37.07 -19.26 2.45
CA LYS A 204 36.51 -20.48 1.85
C LYS A 204 35.02 -20.70 2.16
N LYS A 205 34.43 -19.97 3.12
CA LYS A 205 33.04 -20.12 3.58
C LYS A 205 32.43 -18.75 3.87
N ARG A 206 32.07 -18.04 2.80
CA ARG A 206 31.43 -16.72 2.84
C ARG A 206 29.91 -16.88 3.01
N LYS A 207 29.32 -16.01 3.83
CA LYS A 207 27.87 -15.91 4.07
C LYS A 207 27.41 -14.52 3.71
N LYS A 208 26.24 -14.42 3.05
CA LYS A 208 25.61 -13.14 2.70
C LYS A 208 24.41 -12.90 3.59
N CYS A 209 24.33 -11.72 4.18
CA CYS A 209 23.24 -11.38 5.08
C CYS A 209 22.91 -9.89 5.04
N PHE A 210 21.69 -9.60 5.45
CA PHE A 210 21.34 -8.25 5.85
C PHE A 210 21.87 -7.96 7.26
N GLU A 211 22.19 -6.70 7.51
CA GLU A 211 22.38 -6.12 8.84
C GLU A 211 21.63 -4.78 8.90
N VAL A 212 21.28 -4.34 10.10
CA VAL A 212 20.55 -3.10 10.33
C VAL A 212 21.45 -2.06 10.99
N ILE A 213 21.44 -0.85 10.44
CA ILE A 213 22.04 0.32 11.08
C ILE A 213 20.93 1.08 11.80
N HIS A 214 21.03 1.13 13.12
CA HIS A 214 20.10 1.88 13.95
C HIS A 214 20.41 3.38 13.92
N SER A 215 19.40 4.23 14.09
CA SER A 215 19.51 5.70 14.02
C SER A 215 20.63 6.26 14.89
N TYR A 216 20.86 5.66 16.07
CA TYR A 216 21.94 6.04 16.98
C TYR A 216 23.33 5.87 16.36
N TYR A 217 23.59 4.78 15.63
CA TYR A 217 24.89 4.52 14.98
C TYR A 217 25.00 5.18 13.60
N ALA A 218 23.87 5.46 12.94
CA ALA A 218 23.86 6.03 11.59
C ALA A 218 24.61 7.36 11.48
N ALA A 219 24.60 8.19 12.54
CA ALA A 219 25.33 9.47 12.55
C ALA A 219 26.85 9.32 12.69
N GLN A 220 27.31 8.16 13.20
CA GLN A 220 28.73 7.86 13.43
C GLN A 220 29.39 7.26 12.18
N ILE A 221 28.60 6.61 11.32
CA ILE A 221 29.08 5.96 10.10
C ILE A 221 29.06 6.98 8.95
N LYS A 222 30.21 7.57 8.62
CA LYS A 222 30.34 8.57 7.55
C LYS A 222 31.06 8.03 6.32
N THR A 223 31.95 7.07 6.54
CA THR A 223 32.81 6.46 5.51
C THR A 223 32.60 4.94 5.45
N GLU A 224 33.11 4.31 4.39
CA GLU A 224 33.11 2.85 4.27
C GLU A 224 33.96 2.19 5.37
N LYS A 225 35.06 2.85 5.78
CA LYS A 225 35.91 2.38 6.88
C LYS A 225 35.12 2.33 8.20
N ASP A 226 34.38 3.38 8.53
CA ASP A 226 33.54 3.40 9.74
C ASP A 226 32.51 2.26 9.74
N LEU A 227 31.94 1.94 8.57
CA LEU A 227 31.00 0.85 8.41
C LEU A 227 31.69 -0.52 8.62
N ILE A 228 32.88 -0.71 8.07
CA ILE A 228 33.66 -1.95 8.27
C ILE A 228 34.03 -2.11 9.75
N ASP A 229 34.52 -1.04 10.39
CA ASP A 229 34.89 -1.03 11.81
C ASP A 229 33.68 -1.36 12.70
N PHE A 230 32.51 -0.78 12.40
CA PHE A 230 31.25 -1.12 13.07
C PHE A 230 30.90 -2.62 12.92
N LEU A 231 31.09 -3.19 11.74
CA LEU A 231 30.81 -4.61 11.49
C LEU A 231 31.78 -5.53 12.24
N LEU A 232 33.06 -5.18 12.28
CA LEU A 232 34.06 -5.89 13.07
C LEU A 232 33.72 -5.85 14.57
N GLN A 233 33.32 -4.69 15.10
CA GLN A 233 32.87 -4.53 16.49
C GLN A 233 31.62 -5.35 16.80
N LYS A 234 30.70 -5.50 15.83
CA LYS A 234 29.52 -6.39 15.92
C LYS A 234 29.87 -7.88 15.80
N GLY A 235 31.14 -8.23 15.60
CA GLY A 235 31.62 -9.61 15.55
C GLY A 235 31.59 -10.26 14.16
N TYR A 236 31.36 -9.49 13.09
CA TYR A 236 31.47 -10.01 11.73
C TYR A 236 32.93 -10.24 11.34
N LYS A 237 33.24 -11.42 10.81
CA LYS A 237 34.60 -11.79 10.37
C LYS A 237 34.83 -11.39 8.92
N ASN A 238 35.89 -10.64 8.61
CA ASN A 238 36.27 -10.19 7.26
C ASN A 238 35.07 -9.65 6.44
N PRO A 239 34.31 -8.67 6.95
CA PRO A 239 33.12 -8.18 6.28
C PRO A 239 33.47 -7.49 4.95
N ARG A 240 32.64 -7.71 3.92
CA ARG A 240 32.65 -7.00 2.64
C ARG A 240 31.26 -6.42 2.42
N VAL A 241 31.18 -5.13 2.12
CA VAL A 241 29.90 -4.45 1.93
C VAL A 241 29.45 -4.61 0.47
N ILE A 242 28.34 -5.31 0.25
CA ILE A 242 27.74 -5.46 -1.09
C ILE A 242 26.88 -4.24 -1.39
N ASN A 243 26.05 -3.83 -0.43
CA ASN A 243 25.26 -2.61 -0.50
C ASN A 243 25.28 -1.91 0.86
N ALA A 244 25.78 -0.67 0.88
CA ALA A 244 25.97 0.10 2.10
C ALA A 244 24.71 0.83 2.58
N ARG A 245 23.63 0.86 1.78
CA ARG A 245 22.47 1.71 2.09
C ARG A 245 21.18 1.25 1.41
N ILE A 246 20.45 0.38 2.08
CA ILE A 246 19.11 -0.09 1.72
C ILE A 246 18.10 0.58 2.65
N LYS A 247 17.33 1.54 2.13
CA LYS A 247 16.37 2.33 2.90
C LYS A 247 15.15 1.49 3.31
N LYS A 248 14.42 1.93 4.35
CA LYS A 248 13.09 1.38 4.64
C LYS A 248 12.18 1.55 3.44
N ASN A 249 11.24 0.61 3.29
CA ASN A 249 10.37 0.46 2.12
C ASN A 249 11.12 0.23 0.80
N ALA A 250 12.42 -0.10 0.81
CA ALA A 250 13.07 -0.56 -0.41
C ALA A 250 12.43 -1.87 -0.89
N LEU A 251 12.25 -1.99 -2.20
CA LEU A 251 11.62 -3.15 -2.80
C LEU A 251 12.65 -4.26 -2.98
N ILE A 252 12.41 -5.39 -2.34
CA ILE A 252 13.21 -6.61 -2.45
C ILE A 252 12.41 -7.64 -3.22
N LYS A 253 13.02 -8.19 -4.28
CA LYS A 253 12.52 -9.39 -4.94
C LYS A 253 13.23 -10.59 -4.33
N TYR A 254 12.49 -11.37 -3.53
CA TYR A 254 12.99 -12.57 -2.85
C TYR A 254 12.32 -13.81 -3.45
N ASN A 255 13.11 -14.72 -4.01
CA ASN A 255 12.64 -15.97 -4.63
C ASN A 255 11.45 -15.78 -5.59
N GLY A 256 11.47 -14.72 -6.41
CA GLY A 256 10.38 -14.44 -7.35
C GLY A 256 9.17 -13.68 -6.77
N TYR A 257 9.20 -13.26 -5.50
CA TYR A 257 8.12 -12.50 -4.84
C TYR A 257 8.59 -11.11 -4.39
N PHE A 258 7.74 -10.09 -4.50
CA PHE A 258 8.10 -8.70 -4.17
C PHE A 258 7.63 -8.28 -2.78
N LEU A 259 8.55 -7.72 -2.00
CA LEU A 259 8.36 -7.33 -0.60
C LEU A 259 9.03 -5.99 -0.31
N TYR A 260 8.49 -5.22 0.62
CA TYR A 260 9.14 -4.01 1.12
C TYR A 260 9.86 -4.31 2.43
N ILE A 261 11.16 -4.01 2.50
CA ILE A 261 11.93 -4.18 3.74
C ILE A 261 11.55 -3.09 4.75
N ILE A 262 11.14 -3.47 5.96
CA ILE A 262 10.61 -2.52 6.96
C ILE A 262 11.31 -2.59 8.31
N GLY A 263 11.88 -3.75 8.68
CA GLY A 263 12.50 -3.94 9.99
C GLY A 263 13.44 -5.14 10.04
N MET A 264 14.10 -5.28 11.17
CA MET A 264 14.84 -6.48 11.55
C MET A 264 14.54 -6.75 13.03
N ASP A 265 14.25 -8.01 13.39
CA ASP A 265 14.05 -8.39 14.79
C ASP A 265 15.37 -8.72 15.49
N ALA A 266 15.32 -8.88 16.82
CA ALA A 266 16.50 -9.20 17.63
C ALA A 266 17.13 -10.57 17.31
N ARG A 267 16.43 -11.44 16.59
CA ARG A 267 16.94 -12.75 16.11
C ARG A 267 17.53 -12.64 14.70
N LYS A 268 17.71 -11.42 14.18
CA LYS A 268 18.20 -11.11 12.84
C LYS A 268 17.29 -11.64 11.72
N ASN A 269 15.99 -11.77 11.97
CA ASN A 269 15.05 -11.96 10.87
C ASN A 269 14.68 -10.60 10.27
N ILE A 270 14.67 -10.51 8.94
CA ILE A 270 14.15 -9.34 8.26
C ILE A 270 12.63 -9.39 8.27
N GLU A 271 12.04 -8.27 8.70
CA GLU A 271 10.63 -8.02 8.63
C GLU A 271 10.29 -7.29 7.33
N PHE A 272 9.31 -7.82 6.62
CA PHE A 272 8.81 -7.31 5.36
C PHE A 272 7.33 -6.90 5.49
N SER A 273 6.91 -5.94 4.69
CA SER A 273 5.51 -5.81 4.28
C SER A 273 5.33 -6.30 2.84
N ASN A 274 4.10 -6.67 2.51
CA ASN A 274 3.80 -7.14 1.17
C ASN A 274 3.89 -5.98 0.14
N ALA A 275 4.47 -6.27 -1.03
CA ALA A 275 4.54 -5.33 -2.15
C ALA A 275 3.76 -5.80 -3.39
N THR A 276 3.17 -7.00 -3.34
CA THR A 276 2.45 -7.60 -4.46
C THR A 276 0.95 -7.57 -4.19
N ALA A 277 0.23 -6.57 -4.71
CA ALA A 277 -1.17 -6.35 -4.40
C ALA A 277 -2.11 -7.38 -5.05
N MET A 278 -3.23 -7.73 -4.39
CA MET A 278 -4.25 -8.62 -4.94
C MET A 278 -5.00 -7.99 -6.11
N CYS A 279 -5.15 -8.75 -7.19
CA CYS A 279 -5.93 -8.36 -8.36
C CYS A 279 -7.14 -9.28 -8.51
N LEU A 280 -8.34 -8.73 -8.31
CA LEU A 280 -9.61 -9.44 -8.43
C LEU A 280 -10.47 -8.86 -9.54
N LYS A 281 -11.34 -9.68 -10.13
CA LYS A 281 -12.38 -9.20 -11.06
C LYS A 281 -13.31 -8.22 -10.33
N ASN A 282 -13.88 -7.25 -11.05
CA ASN A 282 -14.74 -6.22 -10.47
C ASN A 282 -15.92 -6.78 -9.65
N LYS A 283 -16.49 -7.94 -10.06
CA LYS A 283 -17.55 -8.61 -9.29
C LYS A 283 -17.10 -8.97 -7.86
N TYR A 284 -15.86 -9.44 -7.71
CA TYR A 284 -15.29 -9.80 -6.42
C TYR A 284 -14.90 -8.56 -5.62
N ILE A 285 -14.38 -7.51 -6.26
CA ILE A 285 -14.12 -6.22 -5.59
C ILE A 285 -15.41 -5.66 -4.99
N GLN A 286 -16.50 -5.64 -5.76
CA GLN A 286 -17.81 -5.19 -5.27
C GLN A 286 -18.30 -6.06 -4.11
N TYR A 287 -18.07 -7.37 -4.17
CA TYR A 287 -18.44 -8.28 -3.10
C TYR A 287 -17.61 -8.02 -1.83
N VAL A 288 -16.29 -7.85 -1.95
CA VAL A 288 -15.42 -7.47 -0.82
C VAL A 288 -15.86 -6.14 -0.20
N CYS A 289 -16.30 -5.14 -0.98
CA CYS A 289 -16.86 -3.90 -0.43
C CYS A 289 -18.07 -4.13 0.48
N LYS A 290 -18.87 -5.18 0.23
CA LYS A 290 -19.99 -5.56 1.09
C LYS A 290 -19.49 -6.27 2.35
N LEU A 291 -18.57 -7.21 2.18
CA LEU A 291 -17.93 -7.92 3.28
C LEU A 291 -17.22 -6.96 4.25
N GLU A 292 -16.53 -5.93 3.75
CA GLU A 292 -15.90 -4.90 4.58
C GLU A 292 -16.90 -4.16 5.48
N LYS A 293 -18.08 -3.82 4.95
CA LYS A 293 -19.13 -3.14 5.73
C LYS A 293 -19.66 -4.07 6.81
N MET A 294 -19.93 -5.32 6.45
CA MET A 294 -20.37 -6.34 7.40
C MET A 294 -19.31 -6.61 8.48
N ASN A 295 -18.04 -6.80 8.10
CA ASN A 295 -16.95 -7.05 9.03
C ASN A 295 -16.79 -5.90 10.04
N LYS A 296 -16.88 -4.64 9.58
CA LYS A 296 -16.88 -3.47 10.48
C LYS A 296 -18.06 -3.49 11.45
N ALA A 297 -19.25 -3.86 10.97
CA ALA A 297 -20.44 -3.95 11.79
C ALA A 297 -20.35 -5.07 12.84
N ILE A 298 -19.79 -6.24 12.49
CA ILE A 298 -19.57 -7.35 13.42
C ILE A 298 -18.62 -6.95 14.56
N LEU A 299 -17.64 -6.08 14.28
CA LEU A 299 -16.67 -5.58 15.25
C LEU A 299 -17.20 -4.46 16.16
N LEU A 300 -18.43 -3.96 15.95
CA LEU A 300 -19.04 -2.97 16.82
C LEU A 300 -19.47 -3.59 18.16
N SER A 301 -19.53 -2.75 19.21
CA SER A 301 -20.05 -3.20 20.52
C SER A 301 -21.53 -3.55 20.44
N GLU A 302 -22.02 -4.45 21.30
CA GLU A 302 -23.44 -4.88 21.32
C GLU A 302 -24.44 -3.71 21.37
N LYS A 303 -24.11 -2.64 22.11
CA LYS A 303 -24.91 -1.41 22.18
C LYS A 303 -25.06 -0.68 20.84
N GLN A 304 -24.13 -0.89 19.91
CA GLN A 304 -24.08 -0.27 18.58
C GLN A 304 -24.61 -1.20 17.47
N LYS A 305 -24.97 -2.45 17.79
CA LYS A 305 -25.49 -3.43 16.83
C LYS A 305 -26.99 -3.27 16.52
N THR A 306 -27.69 -2.36 17.20
CA THR A 306 -29.10 -2.08 16.95
C THR A 306 -29.29 -1.53 15.52
N ASN A 307 -30.09 -2.22 14.72
CA ASN A 307 -30.41 -1.90 13.30
C ASN A 307 -29.33 -2.21 12.26
N LEU A 308 -28.52 -3.24 12.44
CA LEU A 308 -27.66 -3.76 11.37
C LEU A 308 -28.48 -4.53 10.32
N HIS A 309 -28.61 -3.95 9.14
CA HIS A 309 -29.18 -4.64 7.98
C HIS A 309 -28.06 -5.31 7.18
N TRP A 310 -28.11 -6.64 7.08
CA TRP A 310 -27.17 -7.41 6.28
C TRP A 310 -27.56 -7.34 4.80
N ASP A 311 -26.57 -7.28 3.91
CA ASP A 311 -26.84 -7.39 2.48
C ASP A 311 -27.19 -8.87 2.20
N GLU A 312 -28.43 -9.15 1.81
CA GLU A 312 -28.95 -10.52 1.55
C GLU A 312 -28.11 -11.31 0.53
N LYS A 313 -27.26 -10.64 -0.24
CA LYS A 313 -26.34 -11.28 -1.20
C LYS A 313 -25.12 -11.91 -0.53
N ILE A 314 -24.87 -11.61 0.76
CA ILE A 314 -23.84 -12.26 1.56
C ILE A 314 -24.40 -13.60 2.04
N THR A 315 -23.99 -14.67 1.37
CA THR A 315 -24.44 -16.03 1.64
C THR A 315 -23.24 -16.98 1.70
N CYS A 316 -23.40 -18.16 2.31
CA CYS A 316 -22.34 -19.18 2.32
C CYS A 316 -21.87 -19.53 0.89
N LYS A 317 -22.79 -19.58 -0.08
CA LYS A 317 -22.46 -19.84 -1.50
C LYS A 317 -21.58 -18.73 -2.09
N SER A 318 -21.96 -17.46 -1.90
CA SER A 318 -21.21 -16.31 -2.41
C SER A 318 -19.84 -16.18 -1.71
N ASN A 319 -19.77 -16.45 -0.40
CA ASN A 319 -18.54 -16.48 0.37
C ASN A 319 -17.59 -17.58 -0.14
N LEU A 320 -18.11 -18.79 -0.35
CA LEU A 320 -17.34 -19.91 -0.88
C LEU A 320 -16.79 -19.63 -2.29
N GLU A 321 -17.56 -18.95 -3.15
CA GLU A 321 -17.09 -18.56 -4.49
C GLU A 321 -15.86 -17.63 -4.40
N LEU A 322 -15.91 -16.61 -3.54
CA LEU A 322 -14.76 -15.71 -3.35
C LEU A 322 -13.60 -16.43 -2.65
N TYR A 323 -13.88 -17.27 -1.65
CA TYR A 323 -12.86 -18.07 -0.97
C TYR A 323 -12.07 -18.91 -1.97
N ARG A 324 -12.75 -19.61 -2.89
CA ARG A 324 -12.10 -20.42 -3.94
C ARG A 324 -11.27 -19.58 -4.91
N GLU A 325 -11.75 -18.40 -5.33
CA GLU A 325 -10.94 -17.48 -6.17
C GLU A 325 -9.66 -17.06 -5.43
N LEU A 326 -9.74 -16.75 -4.14
CA LEU A 326 -8.56 -16.39 -3.33
C LEU A 326 -7.61 -17.59 -3.18
N THR A 327 -8.12 -18.79 -2.90
CA THR A 327 -7.35 -20.03 -2.81
C THR A 327 -6.61 -20.32 -4.11
N GLU A 328 -7.28 -20.24 -5.25
CA GLU A 328 -6.72 -20.42 -6.59
C GLU A 328 -5.55 -19.45 -6.83
N LYS A 329 -5.74 -18.16 -6.49
CA LYS A 329 -4.66 -17.16 -6.58
C LYS A 329 -3.49 -17.53 -5.68
N HIS A 330 -3.74 -17.98 -4.46
CA HIS A 330 -2.68 -18.34 -3.51
C HIS A 330 -1.91 -19.60 -3.90
N LEU A 331 -2.51 -20.51 -4.67
CA LEU A 331 -1.88 -21.74 -5.13
C LEU A 331 -1.17 -21.59 -6.48
N HIS A 332 -1.79 -20.89 -7.43
CA HIS A 332 -1.41 -20.99 -8.85
C HIS A 332 -0.93 -19.67 -9.47
N SER A 333 -0.76 -18.62 -8.66
CA SER A 333 -0.21 -17.34 -9.13
C SER A 333 1.08 -16.96 -8.41
N ILE A 334 1.51 -15.70 -8.50
CA ILE A 334 2.72 -15.20 -7.83
C ILE A 334 2.70 -15.42 -6.31
N TYR A 335 1.52 -15.46 -5.68
CA TYR A 335 1.39 -15.64 -4.23
C TYR A 335 1.87 -17.00 -3.72
N GLN A 336 1.98 -18.02 -4.58
CA GLN A 336 2.61 -19.30 -4.20
C GLN A 336 4.08 -19.11 -3.80
N ARG A 337 4.72 -18.03 -4.28
CA ARG A 337 6.12 -17.67 -3.96
C ARG A 337 6.22 -16.78 -2.72
N HIS A 338 5.10 -16.40 -2.11
CA HIS A 338 5.11 -15.64 -0.87
C HIS A 338 5.89 -16.43 0.20
N PRO A 339 6.85 -15.85 0.94
CA PRO A 339 7.69 -16.61 1.89
C PRO A 339 6.92 -17.32 3.01
N ARG A 340 5.68 -16.87 3.23
CA ARG A 340 4.71 -17.43 4.17
C ARG A 340 3.41 -17.81 3.44
N SER A 341 3.50 -18.46 2.28
CA SER A 341 2.33 -18.79 1.45
C SER A 341 1.24 -19.52 2.24
N ILE A 342 -0.02 -19.14 2.04
CA ILE A 342 -1.17 -19.75 2.72
C ILE A 342 -2.01 -20.66 1.82
N GLY A 343 -1.69 -20.78 0.53
CA GLY A 343 -2.54 -21.45 -0.46
C GLY A 343 -2.91 -22.89 -0.09
N LYS A 344 -1.94 -23.71 0.36
CA LYS A 344 -2.22 -25.09 0.77
C LYS A 344 -3.18 -25.15 1.96
N CYS A 345 -2.98 -24.30 2.98
CA CYS A 345 -3.88 -24.21 4.13
C CYS A 345 -5.32 -23.83 3.71
N LEU A 346 -5.46 -22.95 2.71
CA LEU A 346 -6.78 -22.58 2.21
C LEU A 346 -7.44 -23.71 1.42
N ALA A 347 -6.68 -24.46 0.61
CA ALA A 347 -7.22 -25.64 -0.08
C ALA A 347 -7.68 -26.72 0.92
N ASP A 348 -6.79 -27.11 1.84
CA ASP A 348 -7.07 -28.16 2.81
C ASP A 348 -8.22 -27.77 3.77
N GLY A 349 -8.40 -26.46 4.02
CA GLY A 349 -9.41 -25.91 4.91
C GLY A 349 -10.78 -25.64 4.30
N GLU A 350 -11.04 -25.98 3.04
CA GLU A 350 -12.32 -25.64 2.38
C GLU A 350 -13.54 -26.25 3.09
N GLU A 351 -13.46 -27.53 3.48
CA GLU A 351 -14.57 -28.19 4.19
C GLU A 351 -14.85 -27.55 5.55
N ALA A 352 -13.78 -27.19 6.29
CA ALA A 352 -13.92 -26.45 7.54
C ALA A 352 -14.58 -25.08 7.31
N PHE A 353 -14.18 -24.35 6.25
CA PHE A 353 -14.77 -23.06 5.89
C PHE A 353 -16.28 -23.14 5.60
N LYS A 354 -16.74 -24.22 4.93
CA LYS A 354 -18.17 -24.42 4.64
C LYS A 354 -19.03 -24.59 5.90
N LEU A 355 -18.44 -25.12 6.96
CA LEU A 355 -19.11 -25.37 8.24
C LEU A 355 -19.15 -24.14 9.16
N LEU A 356 -18.36 -23.10 8.85
CA LEU A 356 -18.37 -21.84 9.59
C LEU A 356 -19.68 -21.08 9.40
N ASP A 357 -20.07 -20.31 10.41
CA ASP A 357 -21.15 -19.36 10.26
C ASP A 357 -20.77 -18.21 9.30
N ILE A 358 -21.77 -17.43 8.87
CA ILE A 358 -21.57 -16.35 7.91
C ILE A 358 -20.60 -15.29 8.45
N GLU A 359 -20.63 -14.98 9.75
CA GLU A 359 -19.77 -13.95 10.34
C GLU A 359 -18.30 -14.38 10.33
N GLU A 360 -18.02 -15.63 10.71
CA GLU A 360 -16.70 -16.23 10.67
C GLU A 360 -16.17 -16.33 9.24
N GLN A 361 -17.01 -16.72 8.27
CA GLN A 361 -16.64 -16.70 6.86
C GLN A 361 -16.27 -15.30 6.38
N VAL A 362 -17.04 -14.27 6.75
CA VAL A 362 -16.75 -12.87 6.39
C VAL A 362 -15.42 -12.41 6.98
N LYS A 363 -15.16 -12.70 8.26
CA LYS A 363 -13.90 -12.36 8.94
C LYS A 363 -12.71 -12.99 8.22
N ILE A 364 -12.76 -14.30 8.00
CA ILE A 364 -11.69 -15.05 7.34
C ILE A 364 -11.43 -14.54 5.92
N ILE A 365 -12.47 -14.29 5.12
CA ILE A 365 -12.28 -13.72 3.78
C ILE A 365 -11.62 -12.35 3.85
N CYS A 366 -12.06 -11.46 4.76
CA CYS A 366 -11.46 -10.14 4.92
C CYS A 366 -9.98 -10.24 5.32
N ASP A 367 -9.64 -11.15 6.21
CA ASP A 367 -8.27 -11.40 6.67
C ASP A 367 -7.38 -11.92 5.52
N ILE A 368 -7.87 -12.87 4.71
CA ILE A 368 -7.16 -13.40 3.53
C ILE A 368 -6.91 -12.28 2.51
N VAL A 369 -7.90 -11.43 2.24
CA VAL A 369 -7.72 -10.28 1.34
C VAL A 369 -6.69 -9.31 1.92
N GLN A 370 -6.79 -8.99 3.22
CA GLN A 370 -5.86 -8.09 3.90
C GLN A 370 -4.42 -8.61 3.89
N TYR A 371 -4.22 -9.93 3.94
CA TYR A 371 -2.91 -10.56 3.95
C TYR A 371 -2.02 -10.16 2.76
N THR A 372 -2.65 -9.89 1.62
CA THR A 372 -1.97 -9.46 0.39
C THR A 372 -2.09 -7.95 0.15
N SER A 373 -2.61 -7.21 1.12
CA SER A 373 -2.54 -5.75 1.14
C SER A 373 -1.18 -5.28 1.67
N PHE A 374 -0.87 -3.99 1.51
CA PHE A 374 0.29 -3.40 2.18
C PHE A 374 0.10 -3.29 3.70
N GLN A 375 -1.15 -3.29 4.18
CA GLN A 375 -1.44 -3.09 5.59
C GLN A 375 -0.89 -4.24 6.41
N ARG A 376 -0.25 -3.89 7.54
CA ARG A 376 0.25 -4.87 8.50
C ARG A 376 -0.90 -5.29 9.40
N GLY A 377 -0.98 -6.58 9.64
CA GLY A 377 -1.95 -7.19 10.53
C GLY A 377 -1.56 -8.61 10.84
N VAL A 378 -2.17 -9.17 11.87
CA VAL A 378 -2.10 -10.60 12.14
C VAL A 378 -3.49 -11.16 12.30
N PHE A 379 -3.67 -12.41 11.87
CA PHE A 379 -4.94 -13.13 11.97
C PHE A 379 -4.69 -14.62 12.18
N SER A 380 -5.75 -15.37 12.48
CA SER A 380 -5.68 -16.81 12.76
C SER A 380 -6.32 -17.59 11.62
N LEU A 381 -5.65 -18.65 11.16
CA LEU A 381 -6.22 -19.66 10.28
C LEU A 381 -6.56 -20.95 11.02
N LYS A 382 -6.57 -20.95 12.35
CA LYS A 382 -6.84 -22.14 13.17
C LYS A 382 -8.17 -22.82 12.83
N VAL A 383 -9.20 -22.02 12.53
CA VAL A 383 -10.53 -22.53 12.13
C VAL A 383 -10.48 -23.32 10.81
N LEU A 384 -9.44 -23.13 10.00
CA LEU A 384 -9.18 -23.86 8.76
C LEU A 384 -8.13 -24.97 8.93
N GLY A 385 -7.75 -25.32 10.17
CA GLY A 385 -6.64 -26.24 10.46
C GLY A 385 -5.24 -25.63 10.30
N GLY A 386 -5.15 -24.30 10.16
CA GLY A 386 -3.91 -23.57 9.95
C GLY A 386 -3.26 -22.99 11.22
N PRO A 387 -2.23 -22.14 11.04
CA PRO A 387 -1.53 -21.48 12.14
C PRO A 387 -2.42 -20.50 12.92
N LYS A 388 -2.14 -20.35 14.23
CA LYS A 388 -2.81 -19.38 15.11
C LYS A 388 -2.49 -17.92 14.78
N GLU A 389 -1.30 -17.66 14.23
CA GLU A 389 -0.85 -16.32 13.86
C GLU A 389 -0.24 -16.36 12.45
N VAL A 390 -0.86 -15.61 11.54
CA VAL A 390 -0.48 -15.38 10.15
C VAL A 390 -0.39 -13.87 9.93
N GLY A 391 0.41 -13.40 8.97
CA GLY A 391 0.49 -11.97 8.61
C GLY A 391 1.86 -11.34 8.83
N ARG A 392 2.65 -11.83 9.80
CA ARG A 392 4.04 -11.37 9.98
C ARG A 392 4.97 -12.04 8.97
N ILE A 393 5.44 -11.25 8.01
CA ILE A 393 6.40 -11.71 7.00
C ILE A 393 7.82 -11.54 7.55
N ARG A 394 8.33 -12.60 8.17
CA ARG A 394 9.72 -12.66 8.64
C ARG A 394 10.47 -13.82 7.99
N ILE A 395 11.65 -13.52 7.46
CA ILE A 395 12.61 -14.51 6.97
C ILE A 395 13.96 -14.26 7.63
N SER A 396 14.80 -15.30 7.74
CA SER A 396 16.18 -15.15 8.21
C SER A 396 16.88 -14.03 7.45
N GLY A 397 17.59 -13.12 8.13
CA GLY A 397 18.43 -12.12 7.48
C GLY A 397 19.71 -12.72 6.88
N ASN A 398 20.07 -13.94 7.28
CA ASN A 398 21.11 -14.72 6.65
C ASN A 398 20.54 -15.43 5.40
N MET A 399 21.01 -15.05 4.23
CA MET A 399 20.46 -15.44 2.93
C MET A 399 21.02 -16.77 2.41
N THR A 400 21.30 -17.74 3.29
CA THR A 400 21.90 -19.04 2.90
C THR A 400 20.99 -19.88 2.00
N GLU A 401 19.68 -19.79 2.19
CA GLU A 401 18.68 -20.56 1.42
C GLU A 401 18.01 -19.74 0.31
N ALA A 402 18.45 -18.49 0.12
CA ALA A 402 17.89 -17.60 -0.89
C ALA A 402 18.36 -18.04 -2.30
N LYS A 403 17.40 -18.29 -3.20
CA LYS A 403 17.66 -18.56 -4.62
C LYS A 403 17.73 -17.27 -5.42
N GLU A 404 17.00 -16.24 -5.00
CA GLU A 404 17.01 -14.90 -5.59
C GLU A 404 16.84 -13.86 -4.47
N CYS A 405 17.68 -12.82 -4.46
CA CYS A 405 17.49 -11.63 -3.64
C CYS A 405 17.99 -10.41 -4.43
N LYS A 406 17.05 -9.59 -4.92
CA LYS A 406 17.37 -8.39 -5.71
C LYS A 406 16.81 -7.15 -5.07
N LEU A 407 17.60 -6.09 -5.01
CA LEU A 407 17.15 -4.75 -4.68
C LEU A 407 16.62 -4.09 -5.97
N VAL A 408 15.37 -3.66 -5.95
CA VAL A 408 14.70 -3.01 -7.08
C VAL A 408 14.43 -1.55 -6.72
N ASN A 409 14.93 -0.61 -7.51
CA ASN A 409 14.69 0.81 -7.30
C ASN A 409 13.81 1.35 -8.43
N TYR A 410 12.76 2.07 -8.05
CA TYR A 410 11.88 2.77 -8.97
C TYR A 410 12.09 4.28 -8.85
N SER A 411 11.95 5.02 -9.95
CA SER A 411 11.76 6.48 -9.89
C SER A 411 10.46 6.82 -9.14
N ILE A 412 10.24 8.11 -8.83
CA ILE A 412 9.05 8.58 -8.11
C ILE A 412 7.75 8.09 -8.79
N THR A 413 7.68 8.15 -10.12
CA THR A 413 6.54 7.68 -10.92
C THR A 413 6.58 6.19 -11.25
N GLY A 414 7.69 5.51 -10.96
CA GLY A 414 7.96 4.12 -11.31
C GLY A 414 8.22 3.86 -12.80
N MET A 415 8.38 4.91 -13.61
CA MET A 415 8.71 4.80 -15.03
C MET A 415 10.12 4.28 -15.28
N TYR A 416 11.08 4.65 -14.42
CA TYR A 416 12.45 4.15 -14.48
C TYR A 416 12.68 3.12 -13.40
N LYS A 417 13.47 2.09 -13.74
CA LYS A 417 13.73 0.95 -12.87
C LYS A 417 15.20 0.56 -12.97
N THR A 418 15.84 0.33 -11.83
CA THR A 418 17.14 -0.35 -11.73
C THR A 418 17.01 -1.58 -10.83
N GLU A 419 17.79 -2.62 -11.14
CA GLU A 419 17.86 -3.83 -10.33
C GLU A 419 19.32 -4.14 -9.97
N MET A 420 19.56 -4.49 -8.71
CA MET A 420 20.84 -4.98 -8.22
C MET A 420 20.65 -6.38 -7.64
N ASP A 421 21.37 -7.35 -8.17
CA ASP A 421 21.43 -8.69 -7.59
C ASP A 421 22.34 -8.68 -6.35
N LEU A 422 21.75 -8.91 -5.18
CA LEU A 422 22.48 -8.89 -3.91
C LEU A 422 23.25 -10.21 -3.69
N LEU A 423 22.85 -11.30 -4.34
CA LEU A 423 23.50 -12.61 -4.21
C LEU A 423 24.63 -12.81 -5.21
N LYS A 424 24.69 -12.02 -6.29
CA LYS A 424 25.80 -12.08 -7.25
C LYS A 424 27.09 -11.55 -6.61
N ASN A 425 28.22 -12.20 -6.90
CA ASN A 425 29.52 -11.64 -6.54
C ASN A 425 29.80 -10.48 -7.49
N LYS A 426 30.23 -9.32 -6.97
CA LYS A 426 30.89 -8.33 -7.81
C LYS A 426 32.14 -9.03 -8.35
N ARG A 427 32.15 -9.36 -9.65
CA ARG A 427 33.42 -9.63 -10.33
C ARG A 427 34.18 -8.31 -10.28
N GLU A 428 35.38 -8.38 -9.72
CA GLU A 428 36.39 -7.33 -9.84
C GLU A 428 36.48 -6.94 -11.32
N GLY A 429 36.27 -5.66 -11.58
CA GLY A 429 36.63 -5.03 -12.84
C GLY A 429 37.96 -4.33 -12.65
#